data_AF-A0A917Y6M3-F1
#
_entry.id   AF-A0A917Y6M3-F1
#
_cell.length_a   1.000
_cell.length_b   1.000
_cell.length_c   1.000
_cell.angle_alpha   90.00
_cell.angle_beta   90.00
_cell.angle_gamma   90.00
#
_symmetry.space_group_name_H-M   'P 1'
#
loop_
_entity.id
_entity.type
_entity.pdbx_description
1 polymer ?
#
loop_
_entity_poly.entity_id
_entity_poly.type
_entity_poly.pdbx_seq_one_letter_code
_entity_poly.pdbx_strand_id
1 'polypeptide(L)'
;MTARVEQRVRHRRRVTKRRAAIGGVAALGLSGAALVTTTMLSSAGAASAWPTATGSKAVPSTIPVSGTYDGKLKKFYGSGELGTDSQDEDQGPLFELADGATLKNVIIGTPGTDGVHCLGSCTLQNVWWLDVGEDAASFKGKSSSAVYKVYGGGAKNADDKVLQFNGAGKLVVSKFQVENSGKLVRSCGNCKTQYQRTIIINDVDVTAPLKAIVGVNSNYGDTASLRRVRIHGDSGKKIKTCVRFQGNNTGKEPTELGTGPDGTSCRFTASDISYE
;
A
#
# COMPACT_ATOMS: atom_id res chain seq x y z
N MET A 1 -29.69 57.71 33.69
CA MET A 1 -29.83 59.17 33.52
C MET A 1 -28.79 59.85 34.41
N THR A 2 -27.90 60.63 33.79
CA THR A 2 -27.21 61.84 34.30
C THR A 2 -26.45 61.82 35.63
N ALA A 3 -25.11 61.87 35.54
CA ALA A 3 -24.22 62.96 36.02
C ALA A 3 -22.76 62.53 35.67
N ARG A 4 -21.98 63.16 34.76
CA ARG A 4 -21.38 64.53 34.74
C ARG A 4 -20.70 64.83 36.10
N VAL A 5 -19.42 65.22 36.24
CA VAL A 5 -18.60 66.19 35.51
C VAL A 5 -17.11 65.93 35.81
N GLU A 6 -16.26 66.21 34.82
CA GLU A 6 -14.84 66.63 34.87
C GLU A 6 -14.47 67.55 36.06
N GLN A 7 -13.25 67.90 36.45
CA GLN A 7 -11.86 67.76 36.03
C GLN A 7 -11.07 68.29 37.25
N ARG A 8 -9.85 67.81 37.51
CA ARG A 8 -8.82 68.67 38.12
C ARG A 8 -7.50 68.48 37.41
N VAL A 9 -7.20 69.43 36.54
CA VAL A 9 -5.87 69.69 36.03
C VAL A 9 -5.10 70.48 37.09
N ARG A 10 -3.95 69.96 37.52
CA ARG A 10 -2.83 70.79 37.99
C ARG A 10 -1.51 70.21 37.47
N HIS A 11 -0.93 70.90 36.49
CA HIS A 11 0.51 70.98 36.24
C HIS A 11 1.22 71.44 37.53
N ARG A 12 2.50 71.18 37.83
CA ARG A 12 3.71 70.98 37.02
C ARG A 12 4.82 70.58 38.01
N ARG A 13 5.69 69.62 37.68
CA ARG A 13 7.16 69.73 37.84
C ARG A 13 7.84 68.46 37.34
N ARG A 14 8.43 68.55 36.15
CA ARG A 14 9.63 67.77 35.82
C ARG A 14 10.76 68.28 36.72
N VAL A 15 11.58 67.37 37.24
CA VAL A 15 13.04 67.37 37.04
C VAL A 15 13.65 66.20 37.83
N THR A 16 14.31 65.35 37.05
CA THR A 16 15.46 64.48 37.33
C THR A 16 15.38 63.39 38.40
N LYS A 17 15.27 62.15 37.87
CA LYS A 17 16.15 61.00 38.11
C LYS A 17 16.70 60.86 39.54
N ARG A 18 15.99 60.09 40.37
CA ARG A 18 16.60 59.29 41.43
C ARG A 18 16.81 57.86 40.93
N ARG A 19 18.03 57.38 41.14
CA ARG A 19 18.43 56.04 41.58
C ARG A 19 17.44 54.90 41.30
N ALA A 20 17.90 53.91 40.55
CA ALA A 20 18.14 52.56 41.09
C ALA A 20 18.79 51.71 39.99
N ALA A 21 20.00 51.24 40.27
CA ALA A 21 20.50 50.02 39.67
C ALA A 21 19.59 48.85 40.09
N ILE A 22 19.45 47.86 39.22
CA ILE A 22 19.52 46.41 39.47
C ILE A 22 18.88 45.69 38.28
N GLY A 23 19.63 44.75 37.70
CA GLY A 23 19.04 43.54 37.10
C GLY A 23 19.35 43.31 35.64
N GLY A 24 20.26 42.36 35.38
CA GLY A 24 20.18 41.50 34.18
C GLY A 24 21.31 41.67 33.16
N VAL A 25 22.44 41.02 33.42
CA VAL A 25 23.38 40.58 32.38
C VAL A 25 22.79 39.35 31.67
N ALA A 26 23.15 39.20 30.39
CA ALA A 26 22.95 38.08 29.46
C ALA A 26 21.85 38.35 28.41
N ALA A 27 22.08 38.30 27.10
CA ALA A 27 23.21 37.77 26.34
C ALA A 27 23.39 38.57 25.04
N LEU A 28 24.66 38.83 24.70
CA LEU A 28 25.10 39.35 23.42
C LEU A 28 24.85 38.30 22.33
N GLY A 29 24.29 38.74 21.21
CA GLY A 29 24.16 37.94 20.01
C GLY A 29 25.51 37.64 19.38
N LEU A 30 25.59 36.46 18.78
CA LEU A 30 26.50 36.15 17.69
C LEU A 30 25.73 35.29 16.69
N SER A 31 25.24 35.97 15.65
CA SER A 31 24.82 35.38 14.39
C SER A 31 26.08 34.92 13.64
N GLY A 32 26.12 33.68 13.14
CA GLY A 32 27.12 33.31 12.12
C GLY A 32 27.46 31.83 12.05
N ALA A 33 27.00 31.20 10.98
CA ALA A 33 27.48 29.93 10.42
C ALA A 33 27.22 28.64 11.21
N ALA A 34 25.94 28.24 11.29
CA ALA A 34 25.62 26.82 11.29
C ALA A 34 25.84 26.31 9.85
N LEU A 35 26.99 25.67 9.60
CA LEU A 35 27.24 24.88 8.41
C LEU A 35 26.10 23.86 8.26
N VAL A 36 25.33 24.04 7.20
CA VAL A 36 24.29 23.12 6.76
C VAL A 36 24.96 21.81 6.39
N THR A 37 25.05 20.87 7.34
CA THR A 37 25.12 19.46 7.00
C THR A 37 23.75 19.11 6.42
N THR A 38 23.60 19.32 5.12
CA THR A 38 22.59 18.64 4.31
C THR A 38 23.00 17.17 4.32
N THR A 39 22.67 16.47 5.41
CA THR A 39 22.41 15.06 5.31
C THR A 39 21.33 14.94 4.25
N MET A 40 21.73 14.46 3.08
CA MET A 40 20.83 13.91 2.10
C MET A 40 19.98 12.89 2.87
N LEU A 41 18.79 13.28 3.33
CA LEU A 41 17.74 12.32 3.59
C LEU A 41 17.46 11.72 2.22
N SER A 42 18.20 10.66 1.91
CA SER A 42 17.70 9.65 1.00
C SER A 42 16.28 9.39 1.49
N SER A 43 15.28 9.63 0.65
CA SER A 43 13.99 9.03 0.83
C SER A 43 14.24 7.54 0.85
N ALA A 44 14.47 6.98 2.04
CA ALA A 44 14.47 5.56 2.27
C ALA A 44 13.03 5.14 1.96
N GLY A 45 12.77 4.86 0.68
CA GLY A 45 11.58 4.16 0.24
C GLY A 45 11.45 2.91 1.10
N ALA A 46 10.22 2.50 1.36
CA ALA A 46 9.90 1.33 2.18
C ALA A 46 10.27 -0.01 1.50
N ALA A 47 11.34 -0.05 0.69
CA ALA A 47 12.00 -1.28 0.29
C ALA A 47 12.73 -1.85 1.53
N SER A 48 11.96 -2.49 2.41
CA SER A 48 12.53 -3.36 3.44
C SER A 48 13.35 -4.45 2.74
N ALA A 49 14.56 -4.74 3.23
CA ALA A 49 15.33 -5.84 2.68
C ALA A 49 14.50 -7.14 2.71
N TRP A 50 14.61 -7.95 1.66
CA TRP A 50 13.96 -9.26 1.62
C TRP A 50 14.37 -10.09 2.84
N PRO A 51 13.42 -10.72 3.55
CA PRO A 51 13.71 -11.39 4.81
C PRO A 51 14.47 -12.70 4.59
N THR A 52 15.26 -13.08 5.58
CA THR A 52 15.84 -14.43 5.66
C THR A 52 14.85 -15.38 6.33
N ALA A 53 14.65 -16.56 5.74
CA ALA A 53 13.76 -17.56 6.30
C ALA A 53 14.33 -18.17 7.60
N THR A 54 13.49 -18.32 8.62
CA THR A 54 13.86 -18.97 9.90
C THR A 54 13.80 -20.50 9.83
N GLY A 55 13.33 -21.03 8.70
CA GLY A 55 13.16 -22.46 8.42
C GLY A 55 12.28 -22.64 7.21
N SER A 56 12.03 -23.89 6.81
CA SER A 56 11.16 -24.22 5.68
C SER A 56 10.12 -25.28 6.05
N LYS A 57 8.95 -25.26 5.39
CA LYS A 57 7.87 -26.24 5.52
C LYS A 57 7.25 -26.52 4.16
N ALA A 58 7.32 -27.77 3.72
CA ALA A 58 6.54 -28.26 2.59
C ALA A 58 5.05 -28.32 2.95
N VAL A 59 4.19 -27.94 2.02
CA VAL A 59 2.74 -27.87 2.18
C VAL A 59 2.10 -28.82 1.17
N PRO A 60 1.70 -30.04 1.59
CA PRO A 60 1.11 -31.01 0.68
C PRO A 60 -0.37 -30.72 0.36
N SER A 61 -1.03 -29.92 1.22
CA SER A 61 -2.42 -29.51 1.10
C SER A 61 -2.66 -28.16 1.79
N THR A 62 -3.70 -27.45 1.38
CA THR A 62 -4.03 -26.09 1.84
C THR A 62 -4.12 -26.00 3.36
N ILE A 63 -3.53 -24.95 3.93
CA ILE A 63 -3.57 -24.65 5.36
C ILE A 63 -4.75 -23.71 5.65
N PRO A 64 -5.84 -24.18 6.30
CA PRO A 64 -6.93 -23.30 6.71
C PRO A 64 -6.51 -22.42 7.90
N VAL A 65 -6.92 -21.15 7.88
CA VAL A 65 -6.64 -20.17 8.95
C VAL A 65 -7.92 -19.41 9.30
N SER A 66 -8.41 -19.56 10.54
CA SER A 66 -9.62 -18.86 11.03
C SER A 66 -9.34 -17.72 12.01
N GLY A 67 -8.14 -17.69 12.60
CA GLY A 67 -7.69 -16.66 13.55
C GLY A 67 -6.42 -15.98 13.07
N THR A 68 -5.43 -15.83 13.95
CA THR A 68 -4.10 -15.37 13.57
C THR A 68 -3.14 -16.55 13.40
N TYR A 69 -2.49 -16.62 12.24
CA TYR A 69 -1.35 -17.49 12.00
C TYR A 69 -0.08 -16.64 11.90
N ASP A 70 0.87 -16.86 12.82
CA ASP A 70 2.21 -16.25 12.78
C ASP A 70 3.23 -17.28 12.30
N GLY A 71 3.72 -17.11 11.07
CA GLY A 71 4.72 -17.98 10.48
C GLY A 71 6.13 -17.77 11.03
N LYS A 72 6.40 -16.71 11.81
CA LYS A 72 7.72 -16.36 12.35
C LYS A 72 8.82 -16.31 11.28
N LEU A 73 8.49 -15.79 10.10
CA LEU A 73 9.31 -15.76 8.88
C LEU A 73 9.75 -17.15 8.39
N LYS A 74 8.98 -18.20 8.68
CA LYS A 74 9.18 -19.51 8.07
C LYS A 74 8.78 -19.46 6.59
N LYS A 75 9.54 -20.17 5.75
CA LYS A 75 9.24 -20.39 4.33
C LYS A 75 8.27 -21.55 4.15
N PHE A 76 7.21 -21.35 3.39
CA PHE A 76 6.22 -22.34 2.99
C PHE A 76 6.26 -22.48 1.48
N TYR A 77 6.13 -23.71 0.97
CA TYR A 77 6.13 -23.98 -0.46
C TYR A 77 5.30 -25.24 -0.75
N GLY A 78 4.71 -25.28 -1.94
CA GLY A 78 3.88 -26.37 -2.40
C GLY A 78 4.65 -27.70 -2.50
N SER A 79 3.96 -28.80 -2.25
CA SER A 79 4.49 -30.16 -2.42
C SER A 79 3.32 -31.12 -2.68
N GLY A 80 3.59 -32.34 -3.13
CA GLY A 80 2.51 -33.30 -3.41
C GLY A 80 1.50 -32.74 -4.42
N GLU A 81 0.20 -32.73 -4.07
CA GLU A 81 -0.87 -32.20 -4.91
C GLU A 81 -0.73 -30.69 -5.18
N LEU A 82 -0.11 -29.96 -4.26
CA LEU A 82 0.22 -28.54 -4.40
C LEU A 82 1.62 -28.31 -4.98
N GLY A 83 2.32 -29.36 -5.41
CA GLY A 83 3.74 -29.30 -5.80
C GLY A 83 4.00 -28.92 -7.26
N THR A 84 3.01 -28.43 -8.00
CA THR A 84 3.19 -28.10 -9.42
C THR A 84 3.63 -26.64 -9.58
N ASP A 85 4.64 -26.40 -10.43
CA ASP A 85 5.09 -25.06 -10.83
C ASP A 85 4.25 -24.50 -12.00
N SER A 86 3.03 -25.01 -12.18
CA SER A 86 2.14 -24.61 -13.27
C SER A 86 1.52 -23.24 -13.03
N GLN A 87 1.08 -22.60 -14.11
CA GLN A 87 0.26 -21.38 -14.12
C GLN A 87 -1.24 -21.70 -14.26
N ASP A 88 -1.64 -22.95 -14.03
CA ASP A 88 -3.03 -23.39 -14.15
C ASP A 88 -3.92 -22.82 -13.04
N GLU A 89 -5.11 -22.30 -13.41
CA GLU A 89 -6.08 -21.70 -12.48
C GLU A 89 -6.73 -22.70 -11.49
N ASP A 90 -6.45 -24.01 -11.62
CA ASP A 90 -7.04 -25.06 -10.78
C ASP A 90 -6.15 -25.44 -9.57
N GLN A 91 -5.01 -24.78 -9.39
CA GLN A 91 -4.15 -25.02 -8.23
C GLN A 91 -4.78 -24.53 -6.94
N GLY A 92 -4.66 -25.31 -5.86
CA GLY A 92 -5.08 -24.86 -4.54
C GLY A 92 -4.15 -23.79 -3.94
N PRO A 93 -4.65 -22.90 -3.08
CA PRO A 93 -3.80 -21.97 -2.35
C PRO A 93 -2.99 -22.71 -1.26
N LEU A 94 -1.82 -22.18 -0.90
CA LEU A 94 -1.07 -22.67 0.26
C LEU A 94 -1.80 -22.36 1.57
N PHE A 95 -2.43 -21.18 1.65
CA PHE A 95 -3.22 -20.76 2.81
C PHE A 95 -4.61 -20.30 2.38
N GLU A 96 -5.62 -20.76 3.10
CA GLU A 96 -7.00 -20.29 2.94
C GLU A 96 -7.46 -19.64 4.24
N LEU A 97 -7.75 -18.35 4.19
CA LEU A 97 -8.12 -17.51 5.31
C LEU A 97 -9.63 -17.34 5.36
N ALA A 98 -10.23 -17.70 6.49
CA ALA A 98 -11.62 -17.37 6.80
C ALA A 98 -11.80 -15.85 7.00
N ASP A 99 -13.06 -15.40 7.01
CA ASP A 99 -13.39 -14.02 7.33
C ASP A 99 -12.87 -13.62 8.73
N GLY A 100 -12.16 -12.49 8.79
CA GLY A 100 -11.49 -11.96 9.98
C GLY A 100 -10.07 -12.49 10.23
N ALA A 101 -9.58 -13.47 9.47
CA ALA A 101 -8.29 -14.10 9.73
C ALA A 101 -7.09 -13.19 9.42
N THR A 102 -5.95 -13.47 10.07
CA THR A 102 -4.68 -12.78 9.87
C THR A 102 -3.57 -13.78 9.60
N LEU A 103 -2.84 -13.61 8.48
CA LEU A 103 -1.59 -14.30 8.19
C LEU A 103 -0.44 -13.31 8.37
N LYS A 104 0.55 -13.64 9.19
CA LYS A 104 1.69 -12.75 9.41
C LYS A 104 3.04 -13.44 9.47
N ASN A 105 4.08 -12.70 9.08
CA ASN A 105 5.47 -13.16 9.09
C ASN A 105 5.62 -14.50 8.36
N VAL A 106 5.22 -14.54 7.10
CA VAL A 106 5.27 -15.75 6.26
C VAL A 106 6.11 -15.46 5.03
N ILE A 107 6.95 -16.40 4.65
CA ILE A 107 7.63 -16.39 3.36
C ILE A 107 7.00 -17.51 2.53
N ILE A 108 6.60 -17.21 1.31
CA ILE A 108 6.12 -18.14 0.30
C ILE A 108 7.26 -18.33 -0.70
N GLY A 109 7.71 -19.57 -0.85
CA GLY A 109 8.71 -19.96 -1.84
C GLY A 109 8.08 -20.72 -3.01
N THR A 110 8.92 -21.22 -3.90
CA THR A 110 8.54 -22.02 -5.06
C THR A 110 8.42 -23.50 -4.70
N PRO A 111 7.38 -24.23 -5.12
CA PRO A 111 6.18 -23.76 -5.84
C PRO A 111 5.30 -22.84 -4.98
N GLY A 112 4.90 -21.69 -5.54
CA GLY A 112 4.07 -20.69 -4.86
C GLY A 112 2.56 -20.96 -4.93
N THR A 113 2.15 -21.86 -5.85
CA THR A 113 0.76 -22.24 -6.16
C THR A 113 -0.16 -21.04 -6.41
N ASP A 114 -1.47 -21.17 -6.18
CA ASP A 114 -2.42 -20.05 -6.11
C ASP A 114 -2.32 -19.29 -4.75
N GLY A 115 -1.08 -19.15 -4.24
CA GLY A 115 -0.72 -18.28 -3.13
C GLY A 115 -1.61 -18.38 -1.88
N VAL A 116 -2.31 -17.28 -1.58
CA VAL A 116 -3.15 -17.11 -0.38
C VAL A 116 -4.55 -16.66 -0.76
N HIS A 117 -5.58 -17.39 -0.31
CA HIS A 117 -6.98 -17.01 -0.51
C HIS A 117 -7.58 -16.37 0.73
N CYS A 118 -8.26 -15.25 0.56
CA CYS A 118 -9.09 -14.65 1.61
C CYS A 118 -10.57 -14.81 1.27
N LEU A 119 -11.28 -15.65 2.03
CA LEU A 119 -12.71 -15.94 1.81
C LEU A 119 -13.65 -14.85 2.37
N GLY A 120 -13.11 -13.91 3.13
CA GLY A 120 -13.77 -12.71 3.67
C GLY A 120 -12.72 -11.65 3.97
N SER A 121 -13.05 -10.68 4.84
CA SER A 121 -12.08 -9.71 5.35
C SER A 121 -10.85 -10.46 5.89
N CYS A 122 -9.65 -10.00 5.57
CA CYS A 122 -8.43 -10.66 6.04
C CYS A 122 -7.30 -9.65 6.19
N THR A 123 -6.27 -10.02 6.94
CA THR A 123 -5.02 -9.26 7.04
C THR A 123 -3.84 -10.13 6.64
N LEU A 124 -3.11 -9.71 5.62
CA LEU A 124 -1.80 -10.23 5.25
C LEU A 124 -0.76 -9.22 5.74
N GLN A 125 -0.01 -9.59 6.78
CA GLN A 125 0.94 -8.69 7.42
C GLN A 125 2.37 -9.24 7.34
N ASN A 126 3.27 -8.52 6.68
CA ASN A 126 4.66 -8.96 6.53
C ASN A 126 4.74 -10.36 5.88
N VAL A 127 4.03 -10.53 4.76
CA VAL A 127 4.02 -11.77 3.95
C VAL A 127 4.82 -11.54 2.68
N TRP A 128 5.66 -12.51 2.31
CA TRP A 128 6.68 -12.35 1.28
C TRP A 128 6.61 -13.47 0.26
N TRP A 129 6.38 -13.14 -1.01
CA TRP A 129 6.38 -14.10 -2.11
C TRP A 129 7.68 -13.97 -2.88
N LEU A 130 8.53 -15.00 -2.78
CA LEU A 130 9.84 -15.01 -3.45
C LEU A 130 9.72 -15.25 -4.95
N ASP A 131 8.63 -15.90 -5.36
CA ASP A 131 8.29 -16.24 -6.73
C ASP A 131 6.77 -16.47 -6.70
N VAL A 132 6.01 -15.69 -7.47
CA VAL A 132 4.55 -15.85 -7.49
C VAL A 132 4.22 -17.04 -8.38
N GLY A 133 3.30 -17.89 -7.93
CA GLY A 133 2.73 -18.95 -8.77
C GLY A 133 1.71 -18.34 -9.73
N GLU A 134 0.44 -18.67 -9.58
CA GLU A 134 -0.64 -18.04 -10.37
C GLU A 134 -0.93 -16.61 -9.87
N ASP A 135 -1.29 -16.48 -8.59
CA ASP A 135 -1.45 -15.23 -7.87
C ASP A 135 -0.69 -15.26 -6.53
N ALA A 136 -0.25 -14.09 -6.03
CA ALA A 136 0.30 -14.03 -4.67
C ALA A 136 -0.83 -14.13 -3.64
N ALA A 137 -1.92 -13.37 -3.87
CA ALA A 137 -3.11 -13.46 -3.06
C ALA A 137 -4.39 -13.15 -3.86
N SER A 138 -5.44 -13.90 -3.53
CA SER A 138 -6.75 -13.85 -4.15
C SER A 138 -7.83 -13.49 -3.12
N PHE A 139 -8.49 -12.35 -3.30
CA PHE A 139 -9.51 -11.82 -2.37
C PHE A 139 -10.91 -12.16 -2.87
N LYS A 140 -11.68 -12.96 -2.12
CA LYS A 140 -12.89 -13.66 -2.62
C LYS A 140 -14.15 -13.40 -1.79
N GLY A 141 -14.08 -12.57 -0.75
CA GLY A 141 -15.23 -12.25 0.10
C GLY A 141 -16.38 -11.58 -0.66
N LYS A 142 -17.62 -11.94 -0.31
CA LYS A 142 -18.83 -11.52 -1.05
C LYS A 142 -19.53 -10.29 -0.44
N SER A 143 -19.14 -9.90 0.78
CA SER A 143 -19.73 -8.74 1.46
C SER A 143 -19.15 -7.43 0.92
N SER A 144 -20.00 -6.45 0.64
CA SER A 144 -19.57 -5.09 0.30
C SER A 144 -18.84 -4.39 1.46
N SER A 145 -19.01 -4.87 2.70
CA SER A 145 -18.28 -4.39 3.87
C SER A 145 -16.93 -5.08 4.08
N ALA A 146 -16.57 -6.09 3.26
CA ALA A 146 -15.32 -6.81 3.42
C ALA A 146 -14.11 -5.87 3.26
N VAL A 147 -13.13 -6.02 4.16
CA VAL A 147 -11.88 -5.25 4.10
C VAL A 147 -10.70 -6.21 4.13
N TYR A 148 -9.91 -6.17 3.05
CA TYR A 148 -8.65 -6.89 2.94
C TYR A 148 -7.50 -5.92 3.16
N LYS A 149 -6.56 -6.28 4.04
CA LYS A 149 -5.39 -5.45 4.37
C LYS A 149 -4.13 -6.21 4.01
N VAL A 150 -3.34 -5.66 3.10
CA VAL A 150 -1.97 -6.09 2.84
C VAL A 150 -1.05 -5.02 3.42
N TYR A 151 -0.26 -5.38 4.43
CA TYR A 151 0.56 -4.42 5.17
C TYR A 151 1.98 -4.94 5.41
N GLY A 152 2.98 -4.26 4.86
CA GLY A 152 4.34 -4.80 4.84
C GLY A 152 4.49 -5.94 3.83
N GLY A 153 5.69 -6.47 3.69
CA GLY A 153 5.95 -7.61 2.82
C GLY A 153 6.33 -7.23 1.39
N GLY A 154 6.35 -8.22 0.51
CA GLY A 154 6.66 -8.01 -0.90
C GLY A 154 6.40 -9.23 -1.76
N ALA A 155 6.30 -9.02 -3.07
CA ALA A 155 6.16 -10.10 -4.06
C ALA A 155 7.03 -9.80 -5.28
N LYS A 156 7.56 -10.84 -5.90
CA LYS A 156 8.27 -10.71 -7.17
C LYS A 156 7.98 -11.87 -8.11
N ASN A 157 8.26 -11.67 -9.40
CA ASN A 157 8.12 -12.66 -10.45
C ASN A 157 6.67 -13.16 -10.60
N ALA A 158 5.73 -12.26 -10.87
CA ALA A 158 4.35 -12.64 -11.17
C ALA A 158 4.07 -12.44 -12.66
N ASP A 159 3.74 -13.51 -13.38
CA ASP A 159 3.58 -13.46 -14.84
C ASP A 159 2.46 -12.50 -15.28
N ASP A 160 1.31 -12.51 -14.57
CA ASP A 160 0.21 -11.56 -14.84
C ASP A 160 -0.14 -10.65 -13.66
N LYS A 161 -0.49 -11.18 -12.49
CA LYS A 161 -1.03 -10.37 -11.40
C LYS A 161 -0.55 -10.85 -10.03
N VAL A 162 -0.22 -9.91 -9.16
CA VAL A 162 0.20 -10.22 -7.77
C VAL A 162 -1.03 -10.37 -6.89
N LEU A 163 -1.91 -9.37 -6.91
CA LEU A 163 -3.09 -9.28 -6.06
C LEU A 163 -4.37 -9.33 -6.90
N GLN A 164 -5.04 -10.46 -6.90
CA GLN A 164 -6.28 -10.66 -7.61
C GLN A 164 -7.48 -10.33 -6.72
N PHE A 165 -8.29 -9.38 -7.16
CA PHE A 165 -9.46 -8.92 -6.43
C PHE A 165 -10.76 -9.40 -7.10
N ASN A 166 -11.19 -10.60 -6.72
CA ASN A 166 -12.39 -11.28 -7.24
C ASN A 166 -13.66 -10.89 -6.48
N GLY A 167 -13.58 -10.74 -5.16
CA GLY A 167 -14.69 -10.47 -4.25
C GLY A 167 -15.17 -9.02 -4.23
N ALA A 168 -16.14 -8.73 -3.39
CA ALA A 168 -16.63 -7.39 -3.09
C ALA A 168 -15.76 -6.68 -2.04
N GLY A 169 -15.98 -5.38 -1.89
CA GLY A 169 -15.48 -4.60 -0.75
C GLY A 169 -14.25 -3.77 -1.06
N LYS A 170 -13.31 -3.72 -0.11
CA LYS A 170 -12.17 -2.81 -0.14
C LYS A 170 -10.84 -3.53 0.11
N LEU A 171 -9.88 -3.32 -0.78
CA LEU A 171 -8.49 -3.76 -0.64
C LEU A 171 -7.60 -2.56 -0.29
N VAL A 172 -6.82 -2.68 0.79
CA VAL A 172 -5.83 -1.68 1.21
C VAL A 172 -4.45 -2.32 1.20
N VAL A 173 -3.58 -1.83 0.32
CA VAL A 173 -2.18 -2.26 0.19
C VAL A 173 -1.29 -1.15 0.72
N SER A 174 -0.44 -1.46 1.69
CA SER A 174 0.47 -0.47 2.26
C SER A 174 1.80 -1.02 2.68
N LYS A 175 2.87 -0.23 2.51
CA LYS A 175 4.25 -0.60 2.87
C LYS A 175 4.71 -1.89 2.20
N PHE A 176 4.23 -2.12 0.99
CA PHE A 176 4.51 -3.31 0.20
C PHE A 176 5.54 -2.99 -0.88
N GLN A 177 6.32 -3.97 -1.30
CA GLN A 177 7.19 -3.84 -2.46
C GLN A 177 6.84 -4.89 -3.52
N VAL A 178 6.93 -4.52 -4.79
CA VAL A 178 6.70 -5.41 -5.92
C VAL A 178 7.77 -5.24 -6.98
N GLU A 179 8.25 -6.35 -7.54
CA GLU A 179 9.27 -6.37 -8.59
C GLU A 179 8.90 -7.38 -9.69
N ASN A 180 9.29 -7.10 -10.93
CA ASN A 180 9.21 -8.04 -12.05
C ASN A 180 7.83 -8.74 -12.15
N SER A 181 6.77 -7.98 -12.39
CA SER A 181 5.40 -8.52 -12.38
C SER A 181 4.51 -7.92 -13.46
N GLY A 182 3.47 -8.62 -13.91
CA GLY A 182 2.51 -8.03 -14.84
C GLY A 182 1.76 -6.85 -14.20
N LYS A 183 1.02 -7.09 -13.12
CA LYS A 183 0.22 -6.09 -12.41
C LYS A 183 0.31 -6.27 -10.90
N LEU A 184 0.35 -5.17 -10.15
CA LEU A 184 0.26 -5.29 -8.68
C LEU A 184 -1.16 -5.65 -8.25
N VAL A 185 -2.18 -4.90 -8.65
CA VAL A 185 -3.59 -5.22 -8.32
C VAL A 185 -4.44 -5.30 -9.57
N ARG A 186 -5.26 -6.34 -9.70
CA ARG A 186 -6.33 -6.39 -10.71
C ARG A 186 -7.68 -6.64 -10.06
N SER A 187 -8.63 -5.72 -10.24
CA SER A 187 -10.03 -6.05 -10.06
C SER A 187 -10.47 -7.04 -11.15
N CYS A 188 -11.10 -8.15 -10.79
CA CYS A 188 -11.51 -9.14 -11.79
C CYS A 188 -12.42 -8.51 -12.85
N GLY A 189 -12.00 -8.54 -14.11
CA GLY A 189 -12.70 -7.84 -15.19
C GLY A 189 -13.70 -8.68 -15.96
N ASN A 190 -13.68 -10.01 -15.81
CA ASN A 190 -14.49 -10.96 -16.58
C ASN A 190 -15.16 -12.04 -15.70
N CYS A 191 -15.07 -11.91 -14.37
CA CYS A 191 -15.74 -12.79 -13.42
C CYS A 191 -17.26 -12.84 -13.65
N LYS A 192 -17.85 -14.04 -13.50
CA LYS A 192 -19.31 -14.25 -13.63
C LYS A 192 -20.13 -13.35 -12.70
N THR A 193 -19.65 -13.16 -11.47
CA THR A 193 -20.22 -12.19 -10.52
C THR A 193 -19.30 -10.98 -10.45
N GLN A 194 -19.89 -9.80 -10.64
CA GLN A 194 -19.18 -8.54 -10.61
C GLN A 194 -19.60 -7.71 -9.40
N TYR A 195 -18.66 -6.93 -8.91
CA TYR A 195 -18.82 -6.10 -7.72
C TYR A 195 -18.20 -4.74 -7.98
N GLN A 196 -18.74 -3.72 -7.29
CA GLN A 196 -18.01 -2.48 -7.11
C GLN A 196 -16.89 -2.71 -6.09
N ARG A 197 -15.65 -2.38 -6.47
CA ARG A 197 -14.45 -2.60 -5.65
C ARG A 197 -13.70 -1.30 -5.39
N THR A 198 -13.18 -1.16 -4.18
CA THR A 198 -12.34 -0.02 -3.78
C THR A 198 -10.92 -0.50 -3.52
N ILE A 199 -9.94 0.13 -4.15
CA ILE A 199 -8.52 -0.20 -4.02
C ILE A 199 -7.77 1.02 -3.50
N ILE A 200 -6.98 0.84 -2.45
CA ILE A 200 -6.12 1.89 -1.89
C ILE A 200 -4.69 1.35 -1.87
N ILE A 201 -3.77 2.02 -2.57
CA ILE A 201 -2.35 1.69 -2.64
C ILE A 201 -1.59 2.86 -2.02
N ASN A 202 -0.93 2.62 -0.90
CA ASN A 202 -0.35 3.70 -0.12
C ASN A 202 1.02 3.32 0.43
N ASP A 203 2.04 4.11 0.10
CA ASP A 203 3.43 3.84 0.52
C ASP A 203 3.94 2.50 -0.02
N VAL A 204 4.08 2.40 -1.35
CA VAL A 204 4.45 1.16 -2.05
C VAL A 204 5.63 1.42 -2.98
N ASP A 205 6.58 0.49 -2.97
CA ASP A 205 7.72 0.47 -3.89
C ASP A 205 7.42 -0.47 -5.07
N VAL A 206 7.61 0.03 -6.28
CA VAL A 206 7.38 -0.69 -7.52
C VAL A 206 8.67 -0.70 -8.31
N THR A 207 9.32 -1.85 -8.43
CA THR A 207 10.55 -2.01 -9.20
C THR A 207 10.24 -2.57 -10.59
N ALA A 208 10.69 -1.86 -11.62
CA ALA A 208 10.56 -2.31 -13.01
C ALA A 208 11.30 -3.64 -13.24
N PRO A 209 10.79 -4.51 -14.13
CA PRO A 209 9.67 -4.28 -15.03
C PRO A 209 8.30 -4.50 -14.35
N LEU A 210 7.33 -3.65 -14.73
CA LEU A 210 5.91 -3.85 -14.42
C LEU A 210 5.05 -3.41 -15.62
N LYS A 211 3.90 -4.04 -15.89
CA LYS A 211 2.98 -3.52 -16.94
C LYS A 211 2.06 -2.44 -16.37
N ALA A 212 1.44 -2.69 -15.22
CA ALA A 212 0.53 -1.74 -14.59
C ALA A 212 0.45 -1.87 -13.06
N ILE A 213 0.33 -0.77 -12.32
CA ILE A 213 0.19 -0.84 -10.86
C ILE A 213 -1.20 -1.33 -10.48
N VAL A 214 -2.26 -0.77 -11.06
CA VAL A 214 -3.63 -1.19 -10.77
C VAL A 214 -4.53 -1.19 -12.01
N GLY A 215 -5.41 -2.19 -12.12
CA GLY A 215 -6.48 -2.25 -13.11
C GLY A 215 -7.88 -2.24 -12.47
N VAL A 216 -8.72 -1.27 -12.85
CA VAL A 216 -10.09 -1.07 -12.33
C VAL A 216 -11.13 -1.17 -13.45
N ASN A 217 -12.35 -1.63 -13.13
CA ASN A 217 -13.46 -1.66 -14.08
C ASN A 217 -14.38 -0.45 -13.88
N SER A 218 -14.24 0.57 -14.73
CA SER A 218 -14.93 1.85 -14.56
C SER A 218 -16.45 1.72 -14.65
N ASN A 219 -16.95 0.83 -15.49
CA ASN A 219 -18.39 0.57 -15.65
C ASN A 219 -19.05 -0.10 -14.43
N TYR A 220 -18.27 -0.71 -13.53
CA TYR A 220 -18.78 -1.25 -12.27
C TYR A 220 -18.59 -0.29 -11.09
N GLY A 221 -18.10 0.93 -11.36
CA GLY A 221 -17.88 1.95 -10.33
C GLY A 221 -16.65 1.70 -9.46
N ASP A 222 -15.71 0.88 -9.94
CA ASP A 222 -14.46 0.61 -9.23
C ASP A 222 -13.65 1.90 -9.04
N THR A 223 -12.94 1.95 -7.93
CA THR A 223 -12.06 3.09 -7.59
C THR A 223 -10.69 2.61 -7.15
N ALA A 224 -9.66 3.35 -7.54
CA ALA A 224 -8.29 3.20 -7.10
C ALA A 224 -7.71 4.54 -6.65
N SER A 225 -7.16 4.58 -5.45
CA SER A 225 -6.38 5.71 -4.94
C SER A 225 -4.94 5.29 -4.69
N LEU A 226 -4.01 6.07 -5.25
CA LEU A 226 -2.57 5.88 -5.08
C LEU A 226 -2.02 7.04 -4.26
N ARG A 227 -1.10 6.76 -3.34
CA ARG A 227 -0.42 7.78 -2.54
C ARG A 227 0.97 7.31 -2.15
N ARG A 228 2.00 8.15 -2.34
CA ARG A 228 3.41 7.80 -2.03
C ARG A 228 3.82 6.47 -2.70
N VAL A 229 3.55 6.33 -3.99
CA VAL A 229 4.05 5.19 -4.77
C VAL A 229 5.36 5.60 -5.43
N ARG A 230 6.42 4.82 -5.19
CA ARG A 230 7.75 5.06 -5.74
C ARG A 230 8.03 4.01 -6.80
N ILE A 231 8.30 4.45 -8.03
CA ILE A 231 8.56 3.59 -9.17
C ILE A 231 10.05 3.63 -9.47
N HIS A 232 10.73 2.51 -9.31
CA HIS A 232 12.17 2.35 -9.47
C HIS A 232 12.51 1.74 -10.81
N GLY A 233 13.52 2.28 -11.50
CA GLY A 233 14.08 1.67 -12.72
C GLY A 233 13.18 1.80 -13.97
N ASP A 234 12.17 2.67 -13.93
CA ASP A 234 11.29 2.99 -15.07
C ASP A 234 11.51 4.42 -15.57
N SER A 235 12.75 4.74 -15.95
CA SER A 235 13.12 6.09 -16.45
C SER A 235 12.31 6.50 -17.67
N GLY A 236 11.84 5.54 -18.46
CA GLY A 236 10.95 5.75 -19.60
C GLY A 236 9.48 5.94 -19.26
N LYS A 237 9.09 5.84 -17.97
CA LYS A 237 7.72 5.97 -17.47
C LYS A 237 6.72 5.07 -18.23
N LYS A 238 7.13 3.84 -18.51
CA LYS A 238 6.35 2.85 -19.28
C LYS A 238 5.29 2.17 -18.43
N ILE A 239 5.48 2.12 -17.10
CA ILE A 239 4.55 1.50 -16.17
C ILE A 239 3.24 2.29 -16.15
N LYS A 240 2.12 1.63 -16.48
CA LYS A 240 0.80 2.25 -16.39
C LYS A 240 0.36 2.35 -14.92
N THR A 241 0.22 3.57 -14.39
CA THR A 241 -0.10 3.77 -12.97
C THR A 241 -1.50 3.31 -12.57
N CYS A 242 -2.50 3.54 -13.41
CA CYS A 242 -3.86 3.03 -13.23
C CYS A 242 -4.47 2.81 -14.60
N VAL A 243 -5.00 1.61 -14.84
CA VAL A 243 -5.63 1.24 -16.11
C VAL A 243 -7.12 1.04 -15.87
N ARG A 244 -7.93 1.68 -16.70
CA ARG A 244 -9.39 1.63 -16.65
C ARG A 244 -9.87 0.66 -17.72
N PHE A 245 -10.81 -0.20 -17.35
CA PHE A 245 -11.37 -1.22 -18.23
C PHE A 245 -12.89 -1.13 -18.29
N GLN A 246 -13.44 -1.59 -19.41
CA GLN A 246 -14.82 -2.01 -19.55
C GLN A 246 -14.90 -3.48 -19.13
N GLY A 247 -15.20 -3.72 -17.85
CA GLY A 247 -15.43 -5.06 -17.32
C GLY A 247 -16.72 -5.68 -17.88
N ASN A 248 -16.79 -7.00 -17.83
CA ASN A 248 -17.93 -7.81 -18.22
C ASN A 248 -18.09 -9.02 -17.28
N ASN A 249 -19.15 -9.82 -17.50
CA ASN A 249 -19.44 -11.03 -16.75
C ASN A 249 -19.56 -12.28 -17.65
N THR A 250 -18.95 -12.22 -18.84
CA THR A 250 -19.09 -13.25 -19.88
C THR A 250 -17.85 -14.14 -20.01
N GLY A 251 -16.82 -13.91 -19.21
CA GLY A 251 -15.51 -14.56 -19.33
C GLY A 251 -14.61 -13.96 -20.42
N LYS A 252 -15.13 -13.09 -21.29
CA LYS A 252 -14.34 -12.43 -22.33
C LYS A 252 -13.34 -11.43 -21.74
N GLU A 253 -12.20 -11.27 -22.40
CA GLU A 253 -11.21 -10.28 -21.98
C GLU A 253 -11.79 -8.86 -21.93
N PRO A 254 -11.58 -8.10 -20.85
CA PRO A 254 -12.06 -6.72 -20.71
C PRO A 254 -11.34 -5.77 -21.67
N THR A 255 -12.09 -4.81 -22.24
CA THR A 255 -11.52 -3.77 -23.11
C THR A 255 -10.85 -2.68 -22.27
N GLU A 256 -9.60 -2.31 -22.61
CA GLU A 256 -8.93 -1.15 -22.02
C GLU A 256 -9.58 0.17 -22.50
N LEU A 257 -9.91 1.05 -21.57
CA LEU A 257 -10.54 2.36 -21.83
C LEU A 257 -9.55 3.52 -21.75
N GLY A 258 -8.48 3.38 -20.96
CA GLY A 258 -7.45 4.40 -20.82
C GLY A 258 -6.62 4.24 -19.55
N THR A 259 -5.58 5.07 -19.43
CA THR A 259 -4.60 4.99 -18.34
C THR A 259 -4.49 6.31 -17.57
N GLY A 260 -3.86 6.27 -16.40
CA GLY A 260 -3.58 7.44 -15.56
C GLY A 260 -4.77 7.89 -14.69
N PRO A 261 -4.57 8.97 -13.92
CA PRO A 261 -5.62 9.54 -13.07
C PRO A 261 -6.73 10.18 -13.92
N ASP A 262 -7.97 10.05 -13.47
CA ASP A 262 -9.15 10.63 -14.13
C ASP A 262 -10.14 11.31 -13.16
N GLY A 263 -9.83 11.28 -11.87
CA GLY A 263 -10.65 11.89 -10.82
C GLY A 263 -11.92 11.11 -10.46
N THR A 264 -12.26 10.03 -11.18
CA THR A 264 -13.50 9.26 -10.95
C THR A 264 -13.21 7.81 -10.60
N SER A 265 -12.54 7.04 -11.46
CA SER A 265 -12.10 5.67 -11.15
C SER A 265 -10.67 5.67 -10.61
N CYS A 266 -9.77 6.41 -11.24
CA CYS A 266 -8.37 6.56 -10.83
C CYS A 266 -8.20 7.90 -10.10
N ARG A 267 -8.28 7.86 -8.77
CA ARG A 267 -8.39 9.01 -7.87
C ARG A 267 -7.05 9.30 -7.17
N PHE A 268 -6.12 9.89 -7.91
CA PHE A 268 -4.83 10.35 -7.41
C PHE A 268 -4.28 11.46 -8.31
N THR A 269 -3.14 12.05 -7.92
CA THR A 269 -2.46 13.13 -8.65
C THR A 269 -1.06 12.71 -9.06
N ALA A 270 -0.42 13.49 -9.93
CA ALA A 270 0.97 13.24 -10.31
C ALA A 270 1.93 13.24 -9.10
N SER A 271 1.67 14.08 -8.08
CA SER A 271 2.48 14.15 -6.85
C SER A 271 2.38 12.92 -5.95
N ASP A 272 1.41 12.04 -6.19
CA ASP A 272 1.29 10.79 -5.45
C ASP A 272 2.26 9.71 -5.95
N ILE A 273 2.90 9.94 -7.11
CA ILE A 273 3.81 9.00 -7.78
C ILE A 273 5.18 9.67 -7.97
N SER A 274 6.25 9.02 -7.48
CA SER A 274 7.63 9.38 -7.83
C SER A 274 8.24 8.33 -8.76
N TYR A 275 9.20 8.75 -9.56
CA TYR A 275 10.02 7.89 -10.41
C TYR A 275 11.47 8.08 -9.97
N GLU A 276 12.15 6.98 -9.66
CA GLU A 276 13.49 6.90 -9.09
C GLU A 276 14.42 6.04 -9.99
#